data_AF-A0A534RU12-F1
#
_entry.id   AF-A0A534RU12-F1
#
_cell.length_a   1.000
_cell.length_b   1.000
_cell.length_c   1.000
_cell.angle_alpha   90.00
_cell.angle_beta   90.00
_cell.angle_gamma   90.00
#
_symmetry.space_group_name_H-M   'P 1'
#
loop_
_entity.id
_entity.type
_entity.pdbx_description
1 polymer ?
#
loop_
_entity_poly.entity_id
_entity_poly.type
_entity_poly.pdbx_seq_one_letter_code
_entity_poly.pdbx_strand_id
1 'polypeptide(L)' 'MRGERVFSEPSSDAAFHRRERAQGRFRRVVRLPGHVASSDAKAELRDGLLTVRIPKAEETRPRKIAIQAG' A
#
# COMPACT_ATOMS: atom_id res chain seq x y z
N MET A 1 2.25 0.38 6.41
CA MET A 1 0.79 0.67 6.35
C MET A 1 0.14 0.33 7.67
N ARG A 2 -0.64 1.25 8.24
CA ARG A 2 -1.47 1.06 9.44
C ARG A 2 -2.84 1.66 9.17
N GLY A 3 -3.87 1.15 9.83
CA GLY A 3 -5.22 1.70 9.77
C GLY A 3 -6.18 0.93 10.67
N GLU A 4 -7.44 1.36 10.67
CA GLU A 4 -8.50 0.74 11.46
C GLU A 4 -9.75 0.62 10.59
N ARG A 5 -10.37 -0.56 10.61
CA ARG A 5 -11.63 -0.81 9.91
C ARG A 5 -12.75 -0.89 10.93
N VAL A 6 -13.51 0.18 11.01
CA VAL A 6 -14.69 0.32 11.89
C VAL A 6 -15.93 -0.12 11.11
N PHE A 7 -16.81 -0.86 11.77
CA PHE A 7 -18.14 -1.19 11.27
C PHE A 7 -19.19 -0.59 12.20
N SER A 8 -20.33 -0.21 11.64
CA SER A 8 -21.49 0.18 12.44
C SER A 8 -22.06 -1.03 13.16
N GLU A 9 -22.50 -0.80 14.39
CA GLU A 9 -23.35 -1.75 15.10
C GLU A 9 -24.75 -1.76 14.48
N PRO A 10 -25.48 -2.87 14.58
CA PRO A 10 -26.87 -2.92 14.14
C PRO A 10 -27.72 -1.99 15.01
N SER A 11 -28.86 -1.54 14.46
CA SER A 11 -29.87 -0.83 15.25
C SER A 11 -30.37 -1.71 16.40
N SER A 12 -30.98 -1.10 17.43
CA SER A 12 -31.53 -1.80 18.61
C SER A 12 -32.42 -2.99 18.27
N ASP A 13 -33.12 -2.91 17.14
CA ASP A 13 -34.13 -3.90 16.73
C ASP A 13 -33.55 -4.97 15.78
N ALA A 14 -32.23 -5.01 15.60
CA ALA A 14 -31.55 -5.93 14.70
C ALA A 14 -30.33 -6.60 15.35
N ALA A 15 -30.09 -7.86 14.99
CA ALA A 15 -28.93 -8.63 15.44
C ALA A 15 -28.23 -9.32 14.26
N PHE A 16 -26.92 -9.51 14.38
CA PHE A 16 -26.18 -10.30 13.40
C PHE A 16 -26.48 -11.79 13.60
N HIS A 17 -27.00 -12.46 12.58
CA HIS A 17 -27.01 -13.93 12.53
C HIS A 17 -25.60 -14.50 12.33
N ARG A 18 -24.77 -13.82 11.53
CA ARG A 18 -23.37 -14.20 11.29
C ARG A 18 -22.53 -12.98 10.94
N ARG A 19 -21.26 -13.00 11.35
CA ARG A 19 -20.28 -11.95 11.06
C ARG A 19 -18.94 -12.56 10.64
N GLU A 20 -18.61 -12.43 9.37
CA GLU A 20 -17.43 -13.07 8.78
C GLU A 20 -16.30 -12.09 8.46
N ARG A 21 -16.66 -10.83 8.19
CA ARG A 21 -15.68 -9.79 7.87
C ARG A 21 -14.98 -9.35 9.17
N ALA A 22 -13.66 -9.49 9.21
CA ALA A 22 -12.84 -8.99 10.31
C ALA A 22 -13.04 -7.48 10.53
N GLN A 23 -12.81 -6.97 11.74
CA GLN A 23 -12.83 -5.55 12.06
C GLN A 23 -11.61 -5.16 12.90
N GLY A 24 -11.39 -3.86 13.08
CA GLY A 24 -10.37 -3.33 13.97
C GLY A 24 -9.07 -2.93 13.27
N ARG A 25 -8.01 -2.79 14.07
CA ARG A 25 -6.72 -2.25 13.63
C ARG A 25 -5.94 -3.26 12.82
N PHE A 26 -5.27 -2.77 11.78
CA PHE A 26 -4.35 -3.56 10.98
C PHE A 26 -3.00 -2.85 10.83
N ARG A 27 -1.94 -3.65 10.68
CA ARG A 27 -0.60 -3.18 10.34
C ARG A 27 0.04 -4.14 9.34
N ARG A 28 0.56 -3.59 8.25
CA ARG A 28 1.37 -4.31 7.27
C ARG A 28 2.70 -3.59 7.05
N VAL A 29 3.77 -4.36 7.02
CA VAL A 29 5.12 -3.93 6.67
C VAL A 29 5.53 -4.75 5.45
N VAL A 30 6.04 -4.07 4.43
CA VAL A 30 6.54 -4.67 3.20
C VAL A 30 7.96 -4.17 3.02
N ARG A 31 8.90 -5.09 2.77
CA ARG A 31 10.27 -4.72 2.40
C ARG A 31 10.31 -4.46 0.90
N LEU A 32 10.91 -3.35 0.51
CA LEU A 32 11.10 -3.01 -0.90
C LEU A 32 12.42 -3.61 -1.40
N PRO A 33 12.49 -4.02 -2.68
CA PRO A 33 13.65 -4.74 -3.22
C PRO A 33 14.86 -3.85 -3.53
N GLY A 34 14.83 -2.54 -3.20
CA GLY A 34 15.93 -1.63 -3.47
C GLY A 34 15.70 -0.23 -2.90
N HIS A 35 16.63 0.68 -3.20
CA HIS A 35 16.55 2.08 -2.77
C HIS A 35 15.42 2.82 -3.50
N VAL A 36 14.73 3.67 -2.77
CA VAL A 36 13.55 4.40 -3.24
C VAL A 36 13.65 5.88 -2.91
N ALA A 37 13.05 6.73 -3.77
CA ALA A 37 12.85 8.13 -3.49
C ALA A 37 11.59 8.29 -2.64
N SER A 38 11.72 8.11 -1.32
CA SER A 38 10.58 8.06 -0.39
C SER A 38 9.80 9.37 -0.31
N SER A 39 10.45 10.51 -0.55
CA SER A 39 9.83 11.84 -0.63
C SER A 39 8.75 11.94 -1.71
N ASP A 40 8.89 11.15 -2.77
CA ASP A 40 8.08 11.25 -3.99
C ASP A 40 7.00 10.17 -4.04
N ALA A 41 6.77 9.48 -2.92
CA ALA A 41 5.74 8.47 -2.81
C ALA A 41 4.33 9.07 -2.96
N LYS A 42 3.48 8.39 -3.73
CA LYS A 42 2.07 8.75 -3.93
C LYS A 42 1.17 7.62 -3.45
N ALA A 43 0.02 7.96 -2.87
CA ALA A 43 -0.97 6.99 -2.43
C ALA A 43 -2.37 7.40 -2.92
N GLU A 44 -3.17 6.40 -3.30
CA GLU A 44 -4.54 6.57 -3.78
C GLU A 44 -5.40 5.45 -3.19
N LEU A 45 -6.58 5.80 -2.66
CA LEU A 45 -7.57 4.84 -2.21
C LEU A 45 -8.78 4.91 -3.13
N ARG A 46 -9.03 3.83 -3.86
CA ARG A 46 -10.15 3.75 -4.81
C ARG A 46 -10.79 2.37 -4.71
N ASP A 47 -12.12 2.33 -4.61
CA ASP A 47 -12.91 1.09 -4.57
C ASP A 47 -12.45 0.08 -3.49
N GLY A 48 -12.01 0.61 -2.34
CA GLY A 48 -11.49 -0.21 -1.22
C GLY A 48 -10.04 -0.69 -1.39
N LEU A 49 -9.34 -0.31 -2.46
CA LEU A 49 -7.96 -0.67 -2.74
C LEU A 49 -7.01 0.51 -2.52
N LEU A 50 -6.10 0.38 -1.54
CA LEU A 50 -5.02 1.33 -1.34
C LEU A 50 -3.86 1.00 -2.28
N THR A 51 -3.63 1.87 -3.27
CA THR A 51 -2.49 1.81 -4.18
C THR A 51 -1.41 2.77 -3.70
N VAL A 52 -0.20 2.26 -3.45
CA VAL A 52 0.97 3.07 -3.06
C VAL A 52 2.03 2.94 -4.14
N ARG A 53 2.37 4.06 -4.79
CA ARG A 53 3.40 4.17 -5.83
C ARG A 53 4.63 4.83 -5.24
N ILE A 54 5.74 4.10 -5.20
CA ILE A 54 7.00 4.59 -4.64
C ILE A 54 8.06 4.54 -5.75
N PRO A 55 8.57 5.69 -6.22
CA PRO A 55 9.60 5.72 -7.24
C PRO A 55 10.91 5.07 -6.75
N LYS A 56 11.62 4.40 -7.67
CA LYS A 56 12.99 3.95 -7.41
C LYS A 56 13.91 5.17 -7.29
N ALA A 57 14.94 5.07 -6.47
CA ALA A 57 15.96 6.12 -6.37
C ALA A 57 16.69 6.29 -7.72
N GLU A 58 17.02 7.51 -8.12
CA GLU A 58 17.71 7.80 -9.39
C GLU A 58 19.04 7.04 -9.53
N GLU A 59 19.78 6.89 -8.44
CA GLU A 59 21.05 6.15 -8.39
C GLU A 59 20.90 4.66 -8.74
N THR A 60 19.69 4.10 -8.61
CA THR A 60 19.42 2.70 -8.96
C THR A 60 19.02 2.52 -10.43
N ARG A 61 18.95 3.59 -11.22
CA ARG A 61 18.69 3.48 -12.67
C ARG A 61 19.90 2.85 -13.37
N PRO A 62 19.72 1.81 -14.21
CA PRO A 62 20.81 1.25 -15.00
C PRO A 62 21.45 2.33 -15.87
N ARG A 63 22.78 2.48 -15.79
CA ARG A 63 23.51 3.40 -16.66
C ARG A 63 23.64 2.75 -18.04
N LYS A 64 23.26 3.49 -19.09
CA LYS A 64 23.52 3.07 -20.47
C LYS A 64 25.01 3.26 -20.75
N ILE A 65 25.74 2.17 -20.97
CA ILE A 65 27.15 2.21 -21.34
C ILE A 65 27.22 2.09 -22.87
N ALA A 66 27.76 3.11 -23.54
CA ALA A 66 28.00 3.04 -24.98
C ALA A 66 29.23 2.16 -25.24
N ILE A 67 29.10 1.14 -26.08
CA ILE A 67 30.24 0.34 -26.54
C ILE A 67 30.85 1.04 -27.76
N GLN A 68 32.13 1.38 -27.70
CA GLN A 68 32.89 1.82 -28.88
C GLN A 68 33.44 0.58 -29.59
N ALA A 69 33.10 0.42 -30.86
CA ALA A 69 33.73 -0.57 -31.73
C ALA A 69 35.09 -0.02 -32.19
N GLY A 70 36.14 -0.84 -32.05
CA GLY A 70 37.48 -0.57 -32.57
C GLY A 70 37.62 -0.95 -34.03
#